data_AF-A0A3B4T335-F1
#
_entry.id   AF-A0A3B4T335-F1
#
_cell.length_a   1.000
_cell.length_b   1.000
_cell.length_c   1.000
_cell.angle_alpha   90.00
_cell.angle_beta   90.00
_cell.angle_gamma   90.00
#
_symmetry.space_group_name_H-M   'P 1'
#
loop_
_entity.id
_entity.type
_entity.pdbx_description
1 polymer ?
#
loop_
_entity_poly.entity_id
_entity_poly.type
_entity_poly.pdbx_seq_one_letter_code
_entity_poly.pdbx_strand_id
1 'polypeptide(L)'
;MIVKDYYWCYLEKGGWDYCAQMLPKTMTHYTRYQEECINPCQYHKEGDYYWCYTQDSWDYCSPQPDYTYKFKSCRPDHNCGTRGQSYSWCYTTYNNDWDYCGLTHFDGCMYSQQRRRKRSPNNPNKVCKWKNNNINKYITVTEEEAPNTIASCTGNLRNEALGLIERFDNQLLPNQPRSNLVSSENFRIDLQEIIKVNNQMCYNLQVQRNKQRSKGESTTVSQIICPVDIPNKTLRWAFGRSLRNRSKIVIITTNE
;
A
#
# COMPACT_ATOMS: atom_id res chain seq x y z
N MET A 1 15.45 -1.79 -21.66
CA MET A 1 15.61 -0.35 -21.92
C MET A 1 14.49 0.37 -21.18
N ILE A 2 14.84 1.16 -20.15
CA ILE A 2 13.85 1.96 -19.42
C ILE A 2 13.67 3.23 -20.23
N VAL A 3 12.55 3.35 -20.94
CA VAL A 3 12.17 4.62 -21.54
C VAL A 3 11.74 5.53 -20.38
N LYS A 4 12.46 6.63 -20.16
CA LYS A 4 12.04 7.67 -19.22
C LYS A 4 10.98 8.50 -19.93
N ASP A 5 9.72 8.13 -19.76
CA ASP A 5 8.60 8.96 -20.22
C ASP A 5 8.42 10.11 -19.23
N TYR A 6 8.69 11.33 -19.70
CA TYR A 6 8.46 12.55 -18.96
C TYR A 6 7.09 13.12 -19.35
N TYR A 7 6.32 13.59 -18.38
CA TYR A 7 5.09 14.33 -18.66
C TYR A 7 5.42 15.82 -18.81
N TRP A 8 4.76 16.47 -19.75
CA TRP A 8 4.93 17.89 -20.06
C TRP A 8 3.62 18.62 -19.81
N CYS A 9 3.72 19.79 -19.16
CA CYS A 9 2.59 20.64 -18.87
C CYS A 9 2.87 22.06 -19.39
N TYR A 10 1.81 22.73 -19.83
CA TYR A 10 1.88 24.13 -20.20
C TYR A 10 1.65 25.01 -18.97
N LEU A 11 2.59 25.90 -18.67
CA LEU A 11 2.54 26.75 -17.49
C LEU A 11 1.58 27.92 -17.68
N GLU A 12 0.92 28.36 -16.61
CA GLU A 12 -0.03 29.48 -16.62
C GLU A 12 0.62 30.80 -17.06
N LYS A 13 1.92 30.98 -16.79
CA LYS A 13 2.73 32.13 -17.23
C LYS A 13 3.33 31.96 -18.63
N GLY A 14 2.94 30.89 -19.34
CA GLY A 14 3.48 30.52 -20.65
C GLY A 14 4.71 29.60 -20.57
N GLY A 15 4.84 28.72 -21.55
CA GLY A 15 5.97 27.80 -21.69
C GLY A 15 5.62 26.35 -21.34
N TRP A 16 6.43 25.43 -21.87
CA TRP A 16 6.36 24.01 -21.56
C TRP A 16 7.39 23.68 -20.48
N ASP A 17 6.98 22.93 -19.46
CA ASP A 17 7.89 22.40 -18.46
C ASP A 17 7.49 20.96 -18.08
N TYR A 18 8.41 20.27 -17.43
CA TYR A 18 8.16 18.95 -16.88
C TYR A 18 7.13 19.03 -15.77
N CYS A 19 6.20 18.09 -15.79
CA CYS A 19 5.27 17.90 -14.70
C CYS A 19 5.25 16.44 -14.27
N ALA A 20 4.87 16.23 -13.01
CA ALA A 20 4.49 14.91 -12.55
C ALA A 20 3.01 14.71 -12.82
N GLN A 21 2.62 13.51 -13.26
CA GLN A 21 1.22 13.13 -13.25
C GLN A 21 0.73 13.16 -11.79
N MET A 22 -0.09 14.16 -11.45
CA MET A 22 -0.79 14.23 -10.17
C MET A 22 -1.92 13.21 -10.17
N LEU A 23 -1.57 11.92 -10.11
CA LEU A 23 -2.52 10.93 -9.60
C LEU A 23 -2.89 11.44 -8.21
N PRO A 24 -4.17 11.53 -7.85
CA PRO A 24 -4.51 11.97 -6.50
C PRO A 24 -3.73 11.07 -5.51
N LYS A 25 -3.32 11.58 -4.35
CA LYS A 25 -2.61 10.79 -3.32
C LYS A 25 -3.64 10.26 -2.32
N THR A 26 -3.74 8.96 -2.06
CA THR A 26 -4.57 8.44 -0.92
C THR A 26 -3.73 8.08 0.26
N MET A 27 -2.44 7.86 0.01
CA MET A 27 -1.46 7.75 1.04
C MET A 27 -0.51 8.92 0.77
N THR A 28 -0.67 9.97 1.57
CA THR A 28 0.31 11.05 1.57
C THR A 28 1.49 10.54 2.36
N HIS A 29 2.63 10.40 1.68
CA HIS A 29 3.87 10.06 2.31
C HIS A 29 4.58 11.33 2.73
N TYR A 30 5.20 11.27 3.90
CA TYR A 30 6.09 12.30 4.38
C TYR A 30 7.48 11.71 4.53
N THR A 31 8.48 12.56 4.34
CA THR A 31 9.87 12.19 4.58
C THR A 31 10.14 12.05 6.07
N ARG A 32 11.35 11.62 6.44
CA ARG A 32 11.79 11.60 7.84
C ARG A 32 11.81 12.99 8.47
N TYR A 33 11.86 14.06 7.69
CA TYR A 33 11.75 15.45 8.19
C TYR A 33 10.33 16.02 8.06
N GLN A 34 9.33 15.17 7.79
CA GLN A 34 7.92 15.54 7.66
C GLN A 34 7.63 16.45 6.45
N GLU A 35 8.51 16.46 5.44
CA GLU A 35 8.22 17.09 4.16
C GLU A 35 7.30 16.20 3.34
N GLU A 36 6.29 16.77 2.68
CA GLU A 36 5.38 15.99 1.85
C GLU A 36 6.09 15.47 0.58
N CYS A 37 5.99 14.18 0.33
CA CYS A 37 6.45 13.56 -0.91
C CYS A 37 5.60 14.00 -2.10
N ILE A 38 6.21 14.53 -3.15
CA ILE A 38 5.55 14.88 -4.42
C ILE A 38 5.12 13.61 -5.17
N ASN A 39 6.04 12.66 -5.30
CA ASN A 39 5.82 11.35 -5.92
C ASN A 39 5.56 10.26 -4.86
N PRO A 40 5.10 9.06 -5.25
CA PRO A 40 5.02 7.93 -4.33
C PRO A 40 6.35 7.66 -3.63
N CYS A 41 6.31 7.02 -2.46
CA CYS A 41 7.51 6.59 -1.76
C CYS A 41 8.12 5.37 -2.44
N GLN A 42 9.18 5.59 -3.23
CA GLN A 42 9.75 4.60 -4.16
C GLN A 42 10.90 3.84 -3.55
N TYR A 43 10.96 2.54 -3.84
CA TYR A 43 12.08 1.70 -3.42
C TYR A 43 13.29 1.88 -4.35
N HIS A 44 14.45 2.19 -3.77
CA HIS A 44 15.74 2.27 -4.43
C HIS A 44 16.56 0.99 -4.19
N LYS A 45 16.69 0.16 -5.21
CA LYS A 45 17.31 -1.17 -5.10
C LYS A 45 18.78 -1.14 -4.69
N GLU A 46 19.57 -0.22 -5.24
CA GLU A 46 21.02 -0.14 -4.99
C GLU A 46 21.34 0.31 -3.56
N GLY A 47 20.49 1.16 -2.98
CA GLY A 47 20.66 1.67 -1.63
C GLY A 47 19.87 0.92 -0.55
N ASP A 48 18.98 0.01 -0.93
CA ASP A 48 18.04 -0.69 -0.05
C ASP A 48 17.28 0.28 0.88
N TYR A 49 16.65 1.30 0.28
CA TYR A 49 15.85 2.27 1.00
C TYR A 49 14.69 2.80 0.17
N TYR A 50 13.74 3.43 0.84
CA TYR A 50 12.63 4.13 0.23
C TYR A 50 12.83 5.65 0.31
N TRP A 51 12.49 6.33 -0.79
CA TRP A 51 12.70 7.76 -0.94
C TRP A 51 11.62 8.39 -1.83
N CYS A 52 11.51 9.70 -1.75
CA CYS A 52 10.64 10.49 -2.60
C CYS A 52 11.26 11.87 -2.85
N TYR A 53 10.80 12.56 -3.89
CA TYR A 53 11.08 13.96 -4.11
C TYR A 53 10.19 14.83 -3.23
N THR A 54 10.75 15.91 -2.71
CA THR A 54 10.05 17.02 -2.06
C THR A 54 10.09 18.24 -2.97
N GLN A 55 9.57 19.38 -2.53
CA GLN A 55 9.56 20.60 -3.33
C GLN A 55 10.96 21.05 -3.77
N ASP A 56 11.94 20.93 -2.87
CA ASP A 56 13.28 21.51 -3.07
C ASP A 56 14.39 20.44 -3.19
N SER A 57 14.10 19.15 -2.94
CA SER A 57 15.11 18.08 -2.95
C SER A 57 14.47 16.68 -3.05
N TRP A 58 15.15 15.66 -2.55
CA TRP A 58 14.63 14.34 -2.24
C TRP A 58 15.03 13.96 -0.81
N ASP A 59 14.25 13.09 -0.16
CA ASP A 59 14.62 12.55 1.14
C ASP A 59 13.97 11.17 1.37
N TYR A 60 14.37 10.51 2.45
CA TYR A 60 13.88 9.21 2.86
C TYR A 60 12.43 9.29 3.34
N CYS A 61 11.61 8.36 2.88
CA CYS A 61 10.22 8.21 3.28
C CYS A 61 9.95 6.75 3.68
N SER A 62 8.85 6.51 4.36
CA SER A 62 8.39 5.14 4.62
C SER A 62 7.27 4.74 3.67
N PRO A 63 7.33 3.54 3.08
CA PRO A 63 6.27 3.07 2.17
C PRO A 63 5.02 2.63 2.92
N GLN A 64 5.07 2.45 4.24
CA GLN A 64 3.93 2.07 5.09
C GLN A 64 4.00 2.76 6.46
N PRO A 65 2.85 2.91 7.15
CA PRO A 65 2.82 3.40 8.52
C PRO A 65 3.59 2.47 9.46
N ASP A 66 4.34 3.05 10.40
CA ASP A 66 5.12 2.32 11.41
C ASP A 66 6.17 1.36 10.82
N TYR A 67 6.71 1.74 9.66
CA TYR A 67 7.92 1.15 9.09
C TYR A 67 8.98 2.22 8.93
N THR A 68 10.23 1.78 8.92
CA THR A 68 11.38 2.64 8.66
C THR A 68 11.52 2.91 7.16
N TYR A 69 12.38 3.86 6.79
CA TYR A 69 12.72 4.08 5.37
C TYR A 69 13.43 2.88 4.73
N LYS A 70 13.95 1.95 5.54
CA LYS A 70 14.47 0.62 5.12
C LYS A 70 13.45 -0.49 5.29
N PHE A 71 12.19 -0.12 5.54
CA PHE A 71 11.09 -1.04 5.69
C PHE A 71 11.25 -2.09 6.80
N LYS A 72 11.98 -1.72 7.87
CA LYS A 72 11.96 -2.46 9.12
C LYS A 72 10.72 -2.06 9.91
N SER A 73 10.05 -3.02 10.55
CA SER A 73 8.90 -2.69 11.40
C SER A 73 9.39 -1.88 12.59
N CYS A 74 8.70 -0.78 12.87
CA CYS A 74 8.79 -0.18 14.18
C CYS A 74 8.22 -1.15 15.21
N ARG A 75 8.72 -1.03 16.44
CA ARG A 75 8.18 -1.76 17.59
C ARG A 75 6.72 -1.36 17.84
N PRO A 76 5.85 -2.30 18.26
CA PRO A 76 4.45 -2.00 18.54
C PRO A 76 4.22 -0.96 19.67
N ASP A 77 5.18 -0.83 20.59
CA ASP A 77 5.18 0.17 21.66
C ASP A 77 5.98 1.43 21.31
N HIS A 78 6.54 1.50 20.10
CA HIS A 78 7.36 2.61 19.66
C HIS A 78 7.18 2.91 18.16
N ASN A 79 5.96 3.30 17.79
CA ASN A 79 5.52 3.69 16.44
C ASN A 79 6.38 4.80 15.80
N CYS A 80 6.22 5.04 14.50
CA CYS A 80 6.96 6.12 13.86
C CYS A 80 6.57 7.50 14.43
N GLY A 81 7.54 8.37 14.74
CA GLY A 81 7.25 9.71 15.24
C GLY A 81 8.49 10.51 15.67
N THR A 82 8.33 11.82 15.87
CA THR A 82 9.43 12.78 16.09
C THR A 82 10.00 12.75 17.50
N ARG A 83 9.16 12.64 18.53
CA ARG A 83 9.58 12.52 19.94
C ARG A 83 10.55 13.62 20.38
N GLY A 84 10.26 14.86 19.99
CA GLY A 84 11.09 16.03 20.31
C GLY A 84 12.30 16.22 19.39
N GLN A 85 12.49 15.37 18.38
CA GLN A 85 13.51 15.54 17.34
C GLN A 85 12.95 16.27 16.12
N SER A 86 13.85 16.81 15.30
CA SER A 86 13.49 17.38 13.99
C SER A 86 13.13 16.32 12.95
N TYR A 87 13.45 15.05 13.22
CA TYR A 87 13.16 13.91 12.36
C TYR A 87 12.27 12.88 13.06
N SER A 88 11.50 12.12 12.29
CA SER A 88 10.75 10.95 12.76
C SER A 88 11.59 9.68 12.71
N TRP A 89 11.47 8.88 13.78
CA TRP A 89 12.21 7.64 13.96
C TRP A 89 11.43 6.65 14.83
N CYS A 90 11.90 5.41 14.88
CA CYS A 90 11.40 4.40 15.80
C CYS A 90 12.44 3.37 16.19
N TYR A 91 12.25 2.70 17.34
CA TYR A 91 12.96 1.46 17.64
C TYR A 91 12.43 0.32 16.79
N THR A 92 13.35 -0.51 16.31
CA THR A 92 13.08 -1.70 15.50
C THR A 92 13.22 -2.99 16.30
N THR A 93 13.95 -2.96 17.43
CA THR A 93 14.13 -4.10 18.35
C THR A 93 14.06 -3.66 19.82
N TYR A 94 13.97 -4.65 20.73
CA TYR A 94 14.03 -4.42 22.18
C TYR A 94 15.44 -4.16 22.71
N ASN A 95 16.47 -4.25 21.85
CA ASN A 95 17.87 -3.99 22.18
C ASN A 95 18.30 -2.56 21.82
N ASN A 96 17.34 -1.64 21.70
CA ASN A 96 17.54 -0.23 21.36
C ASN A 96 18.07 0.03 19.93
N ASP A 97 17.94 -0.93 19.00
CA ASP A 97 18.17 -0.64 17.58
C ASP A 97 17.08 0.28 17.07
N TRP A 98 17.44 1.38 16.41
CA TRP A 98 16.49 2.35 15.87
C TRP A 98 16.83 2.72 14.42
N ASP A 99 15.86 3.30 13.73
CA ASP A 99 16.04 3.76 12.35
C ASP A 99 15.05 4.92 12.05
N TYR A 100 15.32 5.67 10.97
CA TYR A 100 14.43 6.75 10.54
C TYR A 100 13.13 6.20 9.96
N CYS A 101 12.06 6.98 10.00
CA CYS A 101 10.80 6.62 9.37
C CYS A 101 10.11 7.88 8.88
N GLY A 102 9.37 7.77 7.77
CA GLY A 102 8.45 8.79 7.30
C GLY A 102 7.03 8.52 7.82
N LEU A 103 6.28 9.58 8.07
CA LEU A 103 4.85 9.45 8.37
C LEU A 103 4.08 9.13 7.10
N THR A 104 2.97 8.42 7.24
CA THR A 104 2.06 8.14 6.11
C THR A 104 0.63 8.39 6.56
N HIS A 105 -0.10 9.20 5.79
CA HIS A 105 -1.49 9.51 6.07
C HIS A 105 -2.35 8.82 5.02
N PHE A 106 -3.11 7.82 5.45
CA PHE A 106 -4.20 7.28 4.65
C PHE A 106 -5.49 7.99 5.02
N ASP A 107 -5.91 8.93 4.19
CA ASP A 107 -7.05 9.85 4.45
C ASP A 107 -8.36 9.11 4.77
N GLY A 108 -8.50 7.84 4.37
CA GLY A 108 -9.70 7.03 4.62
C GLY A 108 -9.75 6.30 5.98
N CYS A 109 -8.66 6.21 6.76
CA CYS A 109 -8.60 5.29 7.90
C CYS A 109 -8.12 5.89 9.24
N MET A 110 -7.66 7.15 9.25
CA MET A 110 -7.14 7.81 10.45
C MET A 110 -8.22 8.16 11.50
N TYR A 111 -9.51 8.25 11.13
CA TYR A 111 -10.55 8.68 12.05
C TYR A 111 -11.03 7.63 13.07
N SER A 112 -10.66 6.34 12.92
CA SER A 112 -11.06 5.31 13.91
C SER A 112 -10.03 5.05 15.01
N GLN A 113 -8.78 5.49 14.88
CA GLN A 113 -7.72 5.17 15.83
C GLN A 113 -7.51 6.21 16.95
N GLN A 114 -8.04 7.43 16.80
CA GLN A 114 -7.86 8.48 17.82
C GLN A 114 -8.68 8.31 19.10
N ARG A 115 -9.58 7.33 19.18
CA ARG A 115 -10.22 6.97 20.45
C ARG A 115 -9.97 5.51 20.72
N ARG A 116 -9.04 5.23 21.66
CA ARG A 116 -9.01 3.99 22.44
C ARG A 116 -10.40 3.73 23.01
N ARG A 117 -11.28 3.11 22.22
CA ARG A 117 -12.43 2.38 22.74
C ARG A 117 -11.90 1.01 23.10
N LYS A 118 -12.14 0.60 24.36
CA LYS A 118 -12.03 -0.79 24.81
C LYS A 118 -12.47 -1.70 23.67
N ARG A 119 -11.65 -2.71 23.34
CA ARG A 119 -12.02 -3.79 22.42
C ARG A 119 -13.46 -4.18 22.72
N SER A 120 -14.39 -3.86 21.80
CA SER A 120 -15.73 -4.42 21.90
C SER A 120 -15.59 -5.91 21.57
N PRO A 121 -16.12 -6.83 22.38
CA PRO A 121 -15.81 -8.26 22.24
C PRO A 121 -16.33 -8.93 20.97
N ASN A 122 -17.13 -8.25 20.14
CA ASN A 122 -18.02 -8.91 19.18
C ASN A 122 -17.79 -8.62 17.69
N ASN A 123 -16.63 -8.11 17.22
CA ASN A 123 -16.28 -8.28 15.80
C ASN A 123 -14.77 -8.15 15.52
N PRO A 124 -14.00 -9.25 15.52
CA PRO A 124 -12.54 -9.20 15.36
C PRO A 124 -12.03 -8.85 13.94
N ASN A 125 -12.89 -8.67 12.94
CA ASN A 125 -12.43 -8.62 11.53
C ASN A 125 -12.58 -7.26 10.83
N LYS A 126 -13.15 -6.22 11.46
CA LYS A 126 -13.41 -4.93 10.79
C LYS A 126 -12.26 -3.94 11.01
N VAL A 127 -11.53 -3.60 9.94
CA VAL A 127 -10.38 -2.68 9.98
C VAL A 127 -10.84 -1.22 9.97
N CYS A 128 -11.74 -0.87 9.06
CA CYS A 128 -12.24 0.49 8.93
C CYS A 128 -13.56 0.59 8.16
N LYS A 129 -14.29 1.69 8.38
CA LYS A 129 -15.43 2.12 7.56
C LYS A 129 -15.35 3.63 7.40
N TRP A 130 -15.41 4.13 6.16
CA TRP A 130 -15.40 5.56 5.88
C TRP A 130 -16.34 5.91 4.73
N LYS A 131 -16.82 7.15 4.71
CA LYS A 131 -17.62 7.69 3.59
C LYS A 131 -16.65 8.14 2.50
N ASN A 132 -16.82 7.61 1.29
CA ASN A 132 -16.14 8.12 0.10
C ASN A 132 -17.08 9.10 -0.60
N ASN A 133 -16.80 10.39 -0.45
CA ASN A 133 -17.63 11.47 -0.98
C ASN A 133 -17.67 11.47 -2.53
N ASN A 134 -16.65 10.93 -3.20
CA ASN A 134 -16.60 10.91 -4.66
C ASN A 134 -17.64 9.95 -5.28
N ILE A 135 -18.00 8.89 -4.55
CA ILE A 135 -18.96 7.87 -5.01
C ILE A 135 -20.22 7.81 -4.14
N ASN A 136 -20.35 8.73 -3.17
CA ASN A 136 -21.41 8.79 -2.16
C ASN A 136 -21.74 7.41 -1.52
N LYS A 137 -20.71 6.61 -1.22
CA LYS A 137 -20.85 5.29 -0.59
C LYS A 137 -19.92 5.15 0.60
N TYR A 138 -20.25 4.23 1.50
CA TYR A 138 -19.32 3.81 2.54
C TYR A 138 -18.42 2.70 2.04
N ILE A 139 -17.11 2.85 2.21
CA ILE A 139 -16.15 1.76 2.03
C ILE A 139 -15.95 1.08 3.38
N THR A 140 -16.14 -0.22 3.43
CA THR A 140 -15.83 -1.05 4.60
C THR A 140 -14.70 -2.00 4.23
N VAL A 141 -13.68 -2.06 5.09
CA VAL A 141 -12.57 -3.01 4.95
C VAL A 141 -12.61 -3.99 6.10
N THR A 142 -12.56 -5.26 5.73
CA THR A 142 -12.47 -6.40 6.61
C THR A 142 -11.13 -7.10 6.37
N GLU A 143 -10.49 -7.52 7.45
CA GLU A 143 -9.25 -8.28 7.44
C GLU A 143 -9.55 -9.69 7.97
N GLU A 144 -9.32 -10.69 7.13
CA GLU A 144 -9.51 -12.10 7.45
C GLU A 144 -8.14 -12.77 7.55
N GLU A 145 -7.83 -13.34 8.71
CA GLU A 145 -6.58 -14.08 8.89
C GLU A 145 -6.51 -15.25 7.90
N ALA A 146 -5.39 -15.34 7.18
CA ALA A 146 -5.20 -16.34 6.12
C ALA A 146 -3.76 -16.90 6.10
N PRO A 147 -3.16 -17.25 7.26
CA PRO A 147 -1.73 -17.56 7.34
C PRO A 147 -1.31 -18.79 6.52
N ASN A 148 -2.23 -19.74 6.30
CA ASN A 148 -1.96 -20.98 5.57
C ASN A 148 -2.13 -20.83 4.05
N THR A 149 -2.83 -19.80 3.59
CA THR A 149 -3.08 -19.53 2.17
C THR A 149 -2.29 -18.33 1.65
N ILE A 150 -1.78 -17.47 2.54
CA ILE A 150 -0.88 -16.36 2.21
C ILE A 150 0.52 -16.63 2.76
N ALA A 151 1.43 -16.89 1.82
CA ALA A 151 2.82 -17.18 2.10
C ALA A 151 3.56 -15.97 2.68
N SER A 152 4.51 -16.26 3.58
CA SER A 152 5.42 -15.23 4.10
C SER A 152 6.27 -14.66 2.97
N CYS A 153 6.42 -13.34 2.96
CA CYS A 153 7.26 -12.61 2.02
C CYS A 153 8.11 -11.61 2.82
N THR A 154 9.43 -11.72 2.76
CA THR A 154 10.36 -10.94 3.60
C THR A 154 11.55 -10.43 2.78
N GLY A 155 12.28 -9.45 3.35
CA GLY A 155 13.48 -8.88 2.73
C GLY A 155 13.25 -8.35 1.32
N ASN A 156 14.21 -8.60 0.44
CA ASN A 156 14.21 -8.12 -0.95
C ASN A 156 12.97 -8.56 -1.74
N LEU A 157 12.49 -9.78 -1.51
CA LEU A 157 11.28 -10.29 -2.17
C LEU A 157 10.04 -9.46 -1.78
N ARG A 158 9.95 -9.01 -0.52
CA ARG A 158 8.85 -8.15 -0.08
C ARG A 158 8.94 -6.77 -0.71
N ASN A 159 10.15 -6.19 -0.79
CA ASN A 159 10.36 -4.90 -1.45
C ASN A 159 9.98 -4.95 -2.94
N GLU A 160 10.34 -6.03 -3.64
CA GLU A 160 9.94 -6.24 -5.02
C GLU A 160 8.42 -6.35 -5.18
N ALA A 161 7.75 -7.13 -4.31
CA ALA A 161 6.30 -7.25 -4.31
C ALA A 161 5.60 -5.91 -4.06
N LEU A 162 6.12 -5.06 -3.18
CA LEU A 162 5.58 -3.71 -2.95
C LEU A 162 5.82 -2.79 -4.15
N GLY A 163 7.02 -2.81 -4.73
CA GLY A 163 7.29 -2.08 -5.96
C GLY A 163 6.37 -2.53 -7.11
N LEU A 164 6.01 -3.82 -7.16
CA LEU A 164 5.03 -4.35 -8.10
C LEU A 164 3.62 -3.81 -7.83
N ILE A 165 3.19 -3.77 -6.57
CA ILE A 165 1.89 -3.20 -6.15
C ILE A 165 1.81 -1.72 -6.51
N GLU A 166 2.87 -0.95 -6.30
CA GLU A 166 2.88 0.49 -6.62
C GLU A 166 2.78 0.79 -8.13
N ARG A 167 3.26 -0.13 -8.97
CA ARG A 167 3.10 -0.04 -10.43
C ARG A 167 1.71 -0.42 -10.91
N PHE A 168 0.86 -1.01 -10.06
CA PHE A 168 -0.46 -1.45 -10.48
C PHE A 168 -1.39 -0.27 -10.74
N ASP A 169 -2.07 -0.32 -11.89
CA ASP A 169 -3.14 0.60 -12.26
C ASP A 169 -4.42 -0.19 -12.56
N ASN A 170 -5.54 0.23 -11.98
CA ASN A 170 -6.87 -0.31 -12.17
C ASN A 170 -7.33 -0.24 -13.63
N GLN A 171 -6.76 0.66 -14.44
CA GLN A 171 -6.99 0.66 -15.90
C GLN A 171 -6.55 -0.67 -16.56
N LEU A 172 -5.68 -1.44 -15.92
CA LEU A 172 -5.25 -2.76 -16.39
C LEU A 172 -6.26 -3.87 -16.09
N LEU A 173 -7.30 -3.61 -15.27
CA LEU A 173 -8.25 -4.62 -14.84
C LEU A 173 -9.17 -5.03 -16.01
N PRO A 174 -9.12 -6.31 -16.41
CA PRO A 174 -9.97 -6.81 -17.49
C PRO A 174 -11.37 -7.19 -16.97
N ASN A 175 -12.27 -7.45 -17.92
CA ASN A 175 -13.63 -7.96 -17.64
C ASN A 175 -13.68 -9.49 -17.46
N GLN A 176 -12.53 -10.16 -17.46
CA GLN A 176 -12.41 -11.62 -17.30
C GLN A 176 -11.10 -11.99 -16.59
N PRO A 177 -11.02 -13.13 -15.89
CA PRO A 177 -9.79 -13.57 -15.22
C PRO A 177 -8.55 -13.54 -16.12
N ARG A 178 -7.44 -13.04 -15.58
CA ARG A 178 -6.20 -12.85 -16.34
C ARG A 178 -5.00 -12.83 -15.39
N SER A 179 -3.98 -13.60 -15.74
CA SER A 179 -2.68 -13.55 -15.07
C SER A 179 -1.75 -12.51 -15.69
N ASN A 180 -0.71 -12.12 -14.95
CA ASN A 180 0.33 -11.19 -15.39
C ASN A 180 -0.23 -9.81 -15.80
N LEU A 181 -1.16 -9.26 -15.02
CA LEU A 181 -1.62 -7.88 -15.20
C LEU A 181 -0.46 -6.90 -15.04
N VAL A 182 0.41 -7.17 -14.06
CA VAL A 182 1.71 -6.54 -13.88
C VAL A 182 2.67 -7.63 -13.42
N SER A 183 3.90 -7.63 -13.90
CA SER A 183 4.93 -8.60 -13.49
C SER A 183 6.26 -7.95 -13.13
N SER A 184 7.07 -8.72 -12.42
CA SER A 184 8.48 -8.51 -12.14
C SER A 184 9.21 -9.86 -12.25
N GLU A 185 10.47 -9.91 -11.85
CA GLU A 185 11.27 -11.14 -11.88
C GLU A 185 10.62 -12.24 -11.02
N ASN A 186 10.33 -11.94 -9.75
CA ASN A 186 9.87 -12.92 -8.78
C ASN A 186 8.35 -12.91 -8.57
N PHE A 187 7.62 -11.91 -9.07
CA PHE A 187 6.20 -11.74 -8.78
C PHE A 187 5.37 -11.34 -9.98
N ARG A 188 4.07 -11.58 -9.86
CA ARG A 188 3.03 -11.07 -10.77
C ARG A 188 1.75 -10.76 -10.00
N ILE A 189 0.95 -9.86 -10.55
CA ILE A 189 -0.41 -9.58 -10.10
C ILE A 189 -1.38 -10.27 -11.06
N ASP A 190 -2.25 -11.10 -10.50
CA ASP A 190 -3.24 -11.88 -11.23
C ASP A 190 -4.65 -11.52 -10.78
N LEU A 191 -5.59 -11.43 -11.73
CA LEU A 191 -7.01 -11.52 -11.46
C LEU A 191 -7.44 -12.98 -11.54
N GLN A 192 -7.69 -13.60 -10.39
CA GLN A 192 -8.06 -15.00 -10.30
C GLN A 192 -9.51 -15.24 -10.72
N GLU A 193 -10.41 -14.37 -10.25
CA GLU A 193 -11.84 -14.53 -10.46
C GLU A 193 -12.57 -13.20 -10.29
N ILE A 194 -13.72 -13.07 -10.96
CA ILE A 194 -14.69 -12.02 -10.69
C ILE A 194 -15.84 -12.67 -9.94
N ILE A 195 -16.03 -12.28 -8.68
CA ILE A 195 -16.99 -12.90 -7.75
C ILE A 195 -18.07 -11.91 -7.33
N LYS A 196 -19.20 -12.42 -6.87
CA LYS A 196 -20.29 -11.61 -6.33
C LYS A 196 -20.29 -11.69 -4.81
N VAL A 197 -20.02 -10.58 -4.13
CA VAL A 197 -20.00 -10.46 -2.66
C VAL A 197 -21.08 -9.48 -2.24
N ASN A 198 -22.05 -9.90 -1.42
CA ASN A 198 -23.16 -9.05 -0.98
C ASN A 198 -23.87 -8.33 -2.13
N ASN A 199 -24.13 -9.04 -3.22
CA ASN A 199 -24.74 -8.51 -4.44
C ASN A 199 -23.90 -7.48 -5.23
N GLN A 200 -22.67 -7.20 -4.79
CA GLN A 200 -21.68 -6.37 -5.47
C GLN A 200 -20.69 -7.25 -6.26
N MET A 201 -20.36 -6.85 -7.48
CA MET A 201 -19.30 -7.49 -8.26
C MET A 201 -17.93 -7.05 -7.75
N CYS A 202 -17.07 -8.02 -7.47
CA CYS A 202 -15.75 -7.82 -6.91
C CYS A 202 -14.69 -8.61 -7.68
N TYR A 203 -13.51 -8.02 -7.82
CA TYR A 203 -12.30 -8.69 -8.27
C TYR A 203 -11.65 -9.45 -7.11
N ASN A 204 -11.22 -10.69 -7.36
CA ASN A 204 -10.33 -11.46 -6.49
C ASN A 204 -8.91 -11.39 -7.06
N LEU A 205 -8.11 -10.46 -6.53
CA LEU A 205 -6.77 -10.18 -7.04
C LEU A 205 -5.70 -10.74 -6.10
N GLN A 206 -4.61 -11.21 -6.69
CA GLN A 206 -3.51 -11.83 -5.94
C GLN A 206 -2.15 -11.38 -6.45
N VAL A 207 -1.23 -11.11 -5.53
CA VAL A 207 0.20 -11.08 -5.81
C VAL A 207 0.74 -12.49 -5.64
N GLN A 208 1.25 -13.08 -6.72
CA GLN A 208 1.77 -14.44 -6.74
C GLN A 208 3.26 -14.47 -7.09
N ARG A 209 3.97 -15.46 -6.56
CA ARG A 209 5.35 -15.76 -6.95
C ARG A 209 5.41 -16.37 -8.35
N ASN A 210 6.42 -15.98 -9.13
CA ASN A 210 6.76 -16.56 -10.43
C ASN A 210 7.56 -17.87 -10.27
N LYS A 211 7.01 -18.81 -9.48
CA LYS A 211 7.59 -20.13 -9.30
C LYS A 211 6.50 -21.20 -9.36
N GLN A 212 6.90 -22.42 -9.68
CA GLN A 212 6.02 -23.56 -9.56
C GLN A 212 5.67 -23.79 -8.07
N ARG A 213 4.41 -24.12 -7.82
CA ARG A 213 3.91 -24.39 -6.47
C ARG A 213 4.43 -25.74 -5.97
N SER A 214 5.12 -25.74 -4.84
CA SER A 214 5.46 -26.96 -4.09
C SER A 214 4.24 -27.48 -3.32
N LYS A 215 4.17 -28.79 -3.09
CA LYS A 215 3.08 -29.42 -2.32
C LYS A 215 3.01 -28.80 -0.92
N GLY A 216 1.83 -28.28 -0.54
CA GLY A 216 1.60 -27.66 0.76
C GLY A 216 2.04 -26.20 0.88
N GLU A 217 2.71 -25.62 -0.12
CA GLU A 217 3.06 -24.19 -0.13
C GLU A 217 2.01 -23.36 -0.88
N SER A 218 1.82 -22.11 -0.46
CA SER A 218 1.14 -21.09 -1.26
C SER A 218 2.16 -20.27 -2.06
N THR A 219 1.82 -19.94 -3.30
CA THR A 219 2.56 -18.94 -4.10
C THR A 219 2.02 -17.53 -3.90
N THR A 220 0.82 -17.39 -3.33
CA THR A 220 0.17 -16.11 -3.06
C THR A 220 0.79 -15.46 -1.85
N VAL A 221 1.31 -14.24 -2.00
CA VAL A 221 1.91 -13.46 -0.91
C VAL A 221 1.03 -12.29 -0.49
N SER A 222 0.01 -11.94 -1.28
CA SER A 222 -0.97 -10.91 -0.96
C SER A 222 -2.26 -11.18 -1.73
N GLN A 223 -3.40 -10.98 -1.10
CA GLN A 223 -4.71 -11.21 -1.69
C GLN A 223 -5.71 -10.16 -1.22
N ILE A 224 -6.46 -9.62 -2.17
CA ILE A 224 -7.57 -8.71 -1.90
C ILE A 224 -8.83 -9.14 -2.66
N ILE A 225 -9.98 -8.86 -2.07
CA ILE A 225 -11.27 -8.88 -2.74
C ILE A 225 -11.77 -7.44 -2.74
N CYS A 226 -12.01 -6.84 -3.91
CA CYS A 226 -12.41 -5.44 -4.00
C CYS A 226 -13.45 -5.17 -5.09
N PRO A 227 -14.29 -4.15 -4.93
CA PRO A 227 -15.23 -3.71 -5.97
C PRO A 227 -14.55 -3.38 -7.29
N VAL A 228 -15.28 -3.53 -8.39
CA VAL A 228 -14.76 -3.22 -9.74
C VAL A 228 -14.48 -1.74 -9.97
N ASP A 229 -15.09 -0.86 -9.17
CA ASP A 229 -14.97 0.60 -9.21
C ASP A 229 -14.05 1.17 -8.11
N ILE A 230 -13.23 0.32 -7.49
CA ILE A 230 -12.39 0.74 -6.37
C ILE A 230 -11.30 1.74 -6.84
N PRO A 231 -10.89 2.73 -6.04
CA PRO A 231 -9.74 3.57 -6.36
C PRO A 231 -8.39 2.84 -6.26
N ASN A 232 -7.47 3.12 -7.19
CA ASN A 232 -6.09 2.57 -7.29
C ASN A 232 -5.36 2.46 -5.93
N LYS A 233 -4.98 3.62 -5.42
CA LYS A 233 -5.01 4.03 -4.03
C LYS A 233 -5.45 3.03 -2.95
N THR A 234 -6.75 2.76 -2.85
CA THR A 234 -7.34 1.88 -1.82
C THR A 234 -6.93 0.43 -2.05
N LEU A 235 -6.84 0.02 -3.32
CA LEU A 235 -6.36 -1.29 -3.73
C LEU A 235 -4.88 -1.50 -3.38
N ARG A 236 -4.00 -0.52 -3.64
CA ARG A 236 -2.56 -0.61 -3.31
C ARG A 236 -2.34 -0.72 -1.80
N TRP A 237 -3.04 0.10 -1.02
CA TRP A 237 -3.02 0.01 0.44
C TRP A 237 -3.49 -1.37 0.93
N ALA A 238 -4.57 -1.91 0.37
CA ALA A 238 -5.11 -3.20 0.76
C ALA A 238 -4.14 -4.35 0.44
N PHE A 239 -3.49 -4.32 -0.73
CA PHE A 239 -2.44 -5.28 -1.05
C PHE A 239 -1.24 -5.17 -0.10
N GLY A 240 -0.80 -3.95 0.22
CA GLY A 240 0.29 -3.71 1.16
C GLY A 240 -0.05 -4.23 2.57
N ARG A 241 -1.31 -4.06 3.00
CA ARG A 241 -1.84 -4.57 4.27
C ARG A 241 -1.89 -6.09 4.29
N SER A 242 -2.43 -6.72 3.24
CA SER A 242 -2.48 -8.17 3.08
C SER A 242 -1.08 -8.80 3.10
N LEU A 243 -0.14 -8.23 2.35
CA LEU A 243 1.26 -8.66 2.30
C LEU A 243 1.93 -8.60 3.68
N ARG A 244 1.64 -7.54 4.44
CA ARG A 244 2.20 -7.34 5.78
C ARG A 244 1.67 -8.37 6.77
N ASN A 245 0.36 -8.51 6.83
CA ASN A 245 -0.31 -9.22 7.90
C ASN A 245 -0.59 -10.69 7.56
N ARG A 246 -0.27 -11.12 6.33
CA ARG A 246 -0.59 -12.47 5.81
C ARG A 246 -2.09 -12.77 5.94
N SER A 247 -2.89 -11.77 5.61
CA SER A 247 -4.35 -11.77 5.75
C SER A 247 -5.00 -11.42 4.43
N LYS A 248 -6.20 -11.94 4.19
CA LYS A 248 -7.01 -11.57 3.03
C LYS A 248 -7.75 -10.28 3.37
N ILE A 249 -7.62 -9.26 2.53
CA ILE A 249 -8.33 -7.99 2.73
C ILE A 249 -9.57 -7.97 1.85
N VAL A 250 -10.73 -7.81 2.46
CA VAL A 250 -12.02 -7.74 1.77
C VAL A 250 -12.55 -6.32 1.86
N ILE A 251 -12.84 -5.73 0.71
CA ILE A 251 -13.37 -4.39 0.57
C ILE A 251 -14.77 -4.51 -0.02
N ILE A 252 -15.73 -3.84 0.59
CA ILE A 252 -17.09 -3.73 0.07
C ILE A 252 -17.53 -2.27 0.14
N THR A 253 -18.33 -1.83 -0.83
CA THR A 253 -19.02 -0.55 -0.74
C THR A 253 -20.48 -0.77 -0.42
N THR A 254 -20.99 -0.07 0.59
CA THR A 254 -22.42 -0.04 0.88
C THR A 254 -22.97 1.35 0.57
N ASN A 255 -24.23 1.40 0.14
CA ASN A 255 -24.97 2.65 0.13
C ASN A 255 -25.16 3.16 1.57
N GLU A 256 -25.58 4.42 1.71
CA GLU A 256 -26.01 4.97 2.99
C GLU A 256 -27.16 4.17 3.61
#